data_AF-A0A1Q3BVP7-F1
#
_entry.id   AF-A0A1Q3BVP7-F1
#
_cell.length_a   1.000
_cell.length_b   1.000
_cell.length_c   1.000
_cell.angle_alpha   90.00
_cell.angle_beta   90.00
_cell.angle_gamma   90.00
#
_symmetry.space_group_name_H-M   'P 1'
#
loop_
_entity.id
_entity.type
_entity.pdbx_description
1 polymer ?
#
loop_
_entity_poly.entity_id
_entity_poly.type
_entity_poly.pdbx_seq_one_letter_code
_entity_poly.pdbx_strand_id
1 'polypeptide(L)'
;MDPCPFVRLSVGNLALKIPVASKPARSVVHPSSSQCFCKIKLKHFPIQTAVVPYILPESHDGPLQTLAATFNLSKSDLEKLANKFPFTSAKLCLKVSIYTGRRGTNCGVNSGRLLGKVSVPLDLAGTESKPCVFHRGWIAVGKEAKGSSAQFHLIVKAEPDPRFVFQFDNEPECSPQVFQIQGNIRQPVFTCKWRSDATFC
;
A
#
# COMPACT_ATOMS: atom_id res chain seq x y z
N MET A 1 -15.11 16.66 -20.53
CA MET A 1 -14.64 16.34 -19.18
C MET A 1 -13.19 15.95 -19.30
N ASP A 2 -12.29 16.73 -18.72
CA ASP A 2 -10.88 16.35 -18.72
C ASP A 2 -10.62 15.36 -17.58
N PRO A 3 -9.72 14.38 -17.76
CA PRO A 3 -9.36 13.48 -16.68
C PRO A 3 -8.75 14.27 -15.53
N CYS A 4 -9.22 14.01 -14.31
CA CYS A 4 -8.56 14.51 -13.12
C CYS A 4 -7.21 13.79 -12.94
N PRO A 5 -6.12 14.53 -12.66
CA PRO A 5 -4.83 13.92 -12.39
C PRO A 5 -4.89 13.25 -11.00
N PHE A 6 -4.74 11.92 -11.00
CA PHE A 6 -4.50 11.13 -9.81
C PHE A 6 -3.18 10.39 -9.97
N VAL A 7 -2.55 10.10 -8.84
CA VAL A 7 -1.36 9.26 -8.77
C VAL A 7 -1.65 8.06 -7.90
N ARG A 8 -1.37 6.87 -8.41
CA ARG A 8 -1.48 5.62 -7.65
C ARG A 8 -0.12 5.24 -7.09
N LEU A 9 0.07 5.42 -5.79
CA LEU A 9 1.23 4.89 -5.06
C LEU A 9 0.94 3.46 -4.63
N SER A 10 1.73 2.51 -5.11
CA SER A 10 1.59 1.08 -4.80
C SER A 10 2.81 0.54 -4.06
N VAL A 11 2.53 -0.41 -3.16
CA VAL A 11 3.53 -1.18 -2.42
C VAL A 11 3.23 -2.64 -2.69
N GLY A 12 4.21 -3.38 -3.18
CA GLY A 12 4.02 -4.78 -3.55
C GLY A 12 5.29 -5.59 -3.46
N ASN A 13 5.16 -6.86 -3.84
CA ASN A 13 6.27 -7.83 -3.90
C ASN A 13 7.00 -7.91 -2.56
N LEU A 14 6.23 -8.03 -1.48
CA LEU A 14 6.79 -8.13 -0.14
C LEU A 14 7.45 -9.50 0.05
N ALA A 15 8.62 -9.52 0.68
CA ALA A 15 9.22 -10.76 1.16
C ALA A 15 10.05 -10.51 2.41
N LEU A 16 10.17 -11.53 3.26
CA LEU A 16 11.02 -11.47 4.45
C LEU A 16 11.95 -12.67 4.50
N LYS A 17 13.25 -12.38 4.66
CA LYS A 17 14.32 -13.35 4.91
C LYS A 17 14.85 -13.12 6.32
N ILE A 18 14.75 -14.11 7.19
CA ILE A 18 15.29 -14.06 8.55
C ILE A 18 16.44 -15.07 8.63
N PRO A 19 17.65 -14.69 9.08
CA PRO A 19 18.72 -15.64 9.31
C PRO A 19 18.31 -16.67 10.36
N VAL A 20 18.48 -17.95 10.03
CA VAL A 20 18.26 -19.04 10.98
C VAL A 20 19.51 -19.17 11.84
N ALA A 21 19.38 -19.08 13.17
CA ALA A 21 20.49 -19.33 14.08
C ALA A 21 20.91 -20.82 14.02
N SER A 22 22.21 -21.09 14.06
CA SER A 22 22.82 -22.42 13.90
C SER A 22 22.63 -23.39 15.09
N LYS A 23 21.63 -23.18 15.95
CA LYS A 23 21.34 -24.09 17.07
C LYS A 23 19.86 -24.48 17.08
N PRO A 24 19.51 -25.78 16.98
CA PRO A 24 18.13 -26.20 17.06
C PRO A 24 17.63 -25.99 18.49
N ALA A 25 16.83 -24.94 18.70
CA ALA A 25 15.95 -24.90 19.86
C ALA A 25 14.94 -26.04 19.70
N ARG A 26 14.73 -26.84 20.75
CA ARG A 26 13.80 -27.98 20.83
C ARG A 26 12.32 -27.54 20.76
N SER A 27 11.97 -26.72 19.77
CA SER A 27 10.61 -26.33 19.43
C SER A 27 10.16 -27.19 18.25
N VAL A 28 9.13 -28.01 18.46
CA VAL A 28 8.47 -28.87 17.46
C VAL A 28 7.83 -28.08 16.31
N VAL A 29 7.89 -26.74 16.38
CA VAL A 29 7.29 -25.82 15.43
C VAL A 29 8.39 -25.18 14.59
N HIS A 30 8.45 -25.55 13.30
CA HIS A 30 9.41 -25.01 12.33
C HIS A 30 9.34 -23.47 12.31
N PRO A 31 10.45 -22.71 12.33
CA PRO A 31 10.44 -21.24 12.36
C PRO A 31 9.69 -20.60 11.17
N SER A 32 9.47 -21.36 10.10
CA SER A 32 8.63 -21.04 8.93
C SER A 32 7.13 -20.91 9.20
N SER A 33 6.63 -21.34 10.37
CA SER A 33 5.18 -21.45 10.64
C SER A 33 4.55 -20.20 11.29
N SER A 34 5.36 -19.21 11.69
CA SER A 34 4.85 -17.97 12.25
C SER A 34 4.52 -16.99 11.14
N GLN A 35 3.23 -16.68 10.96
CA GLN A 35 2.77 -15.64 10.04
C GLN A 35 3.51 -14.32 10.31
N CYS A 36 3.99 -13.68 9.26
CA CYS A 36 4.56 -12.33 9.32
C CYS A 36 3.58 -11.36 8.68
N PHE A 37 3.50 -10.14 9.21
CA PHE A 37 2.67 -9.10 8.63
C PHE A 37 3.37 -7.75 8.75
N CYS A 38 2.98 -6.80 7.90
CA CYS A 38 3.46 -5.44 7.98
C CYS A 38 2.31 -4.44 8.01
N LYS A 39 2.58 -3.29 8.62
CA LYS A 39 1.72 -2.11 8.60
C LYS A 39 2.38 -1.05 7.75
N ILE A 40 1.70 -0.65 6.68
CA ILE A 40 2.16 0.31 5.66
C ILE A 40 1.42 1.62 5.89
N LYS A 41 2.19 2.69 6.11
CA LYS A 41 1.67 4.01 6.48
C LYS A 41 2.21 5.10 5.55
N LEU A 42 1.29 5.82 4.94
CA LEU A 42 1.53 7.11 4.29
C LEU A 42 0.89 8.23 5.14
N LYS A 43 1.51 9.41 5.18
CA LYS A 43 1.02 10.56 5.95
C LYS A 43 -0.37 10.96 5.45
N HIS A 44 -1.32 11.19 6.35
CA HIS A 44 -2.72 11.56 6.05
C HIS A 44 -3.60 10.47 5.42
N PHE A 45 -3.07 9.25 5.23
CA PHE A 45 -3.84 8.12 4.74
C PHE A 45 -4.04 7.04 5.83
N PRO A 46 -5.11 6.24 5.74
CA PRO A 46 -5.29 5.07 6.59
C PRO A 46 -4.12 4.08 6.49
N ILE A 47 -3.81 3.43 7.61
CA ILE A 47 -2.78 2.38 7.64
C ILE A 47 -3.34 1.14 6.94
N GLN A 48 -2.57 0.59 6.00
CA GLN A 48 -2.90 -0.68 5.34
C GLN A 48 -2.05 -1.80 5.94
N THR A 49 -2.64 -2.97 6.13
CA THR A 49 -1.95 -4.12 6.72
C THR A 49 -1.92 -5.26 5.71
N ALA A 50 -0.74 -5.85 5.50
CA ALA A 50 -0.56 -6.94 4.57
C ALA A 50 0.19 -8.10 5.22
N VAL A 51 -0.16 -9.33 4.82
CA VAL A 51 0.61 -10.53 5.15
C VAL A 51 1.90 -10.51 4.34
N VAL A 52 3.01 -10.88 4.97
CA VAL A 52 4.32 -10.94 4.33
C VAL A 52 4.67 -12.41 4.13
N PRO A 53 4.84 -12.88 2.88
CA PRO A 53 5.28 -14.24 2.63
C PRO A 53 6.72 -14.40 3.14
N TYR A 54 6.95 -15.53 3.81
CA TYR A 54 8.30 -15.97 4.17
C TYR A 54 8.87 -16.73 2.97
N ILE A 55 9.96 -16.23 2.39
CA ILE A 55 10.62 -16.89 1.26
C ILE A 55 11.83 -17.65 1.80
N LEU A 56 11.83 -18.98 1.63
CA LEU A 56 13.01 -19.81 1.88
C LEU A 56 14.01 -19.59 0.73
N PRO A 57 15.34 -19.54 0.98
CA PRO A 57 16.33 -19.12 -0.02
C PRO A 57 16.38 -19.84 -1.38
N GLU A 58 15.57 -20.87 -1.64
CA GLU A 58 15.71 -21.76 -2.81
C GLU A 58 14.51 -21.80 -3.78
N SER A 59 13.42 -21.05 -3.55
CA SER A 59 12.31 -21.02 -4.51
C SER A 59 12.50 -19.91 -5.55
N HIS A 60 13.10 -20.25 -6.69
CA HIS A 60 13.11 -19.42 -7.89
C HIS A 60 11.85 -19.67 -8.72
N ASP A 61 10.78 -18.94 -8.45
CA ASP A 61 9.70 -18.75 -9.41
C ASP A 61 9.34 -17.26 -9.49
N GLY A 62 9.24 -16.76 -10.72
CA GLY A 62 9.22 -15.33 -11.07
C GLY A 62 8.10 -14.51 -10.42
N PRO A 63 8.22 -13.16 -10.38
CA PRO A 63 7.38 -12.34 -9.53
C PRO A 63 5.97 -12.18 -10.12
N LEU A 64 5.00 -12.93 -9.58
CA LEU A 64 3.62 -12.43 -9.55
C LEU A 64 3.65 -11.14 -8.70
N GLN A 65 3.34 -9.99 -9.30
CA GLN A 65 3.36 -8.70 -8.59
C GLN A 65 2.20 -8.64 -7.58
N THR A 66 2.37 -9.26 -6.42
CA THR A 66 1.36 -9.24 -5.36
C THR A 66 1.34 -7.86 -4.70
N LEU A 67 0.22 -7.17 -4.86
CA LEU A 67 -0.05 -5.85 -4.31
C LEU A 67 -0.37 -5.95 -2.81
N ALA A 68 0.33 -5.18 -1.98
CA ALA A 68 0.17 -5.17 -0.53
C ALA A 68 -0.53 -3.92 0.00
N ALA A 69 -0.32 -2.78 -0.65
CA ALA A 69 -1.04 -1.54 -0.35
C ALA A 69 -1.14 -0.64 -1.57
N THR A 70 -2.20 0.17 -1.62
CA THR A 70 -2.41 1.18 -2.65
C THR A 70 -2.96 2.47 -2.04
N PHE A 71 -2.31 3.59 -2.34
CA PHE A 71 -2.78 4.92 -1.99
C PHE A 71 -3.11 5.67 -3.28
N ASN A 72 -4.35 6.12 -3.38
CA ASN A 72 -4.81 6.96 -4.48
C ASN A 72 -4.67 8.41 -4.05
N LEU A 73 -3.78 9.15 -4.70
CA LEU A 73 -3.46 10.52 -4.38
C LEU A 73 -4.20 11.42 -5.36
N SER A 74 -5.15 12.22 -4.87
CA SER A 74 -5.75 13.29 -5.64
C SER A 74 -4.75 14.45 -5.81
N LYS A 75 -5.04 15.37 -6.74
CA LYS A 75 -4.30 16.64 -6.85
C LYS A 75 -4.16 17.37 -5.50
N SER A 76 -5.26 17.46 -4.74
CA SER A 76 -5.24 18.12 -3.43
C SER A 76 -4.37 17.39 -2.40
N ASP A 77 -4.25 16.06 -2.49
CA ASP A 77 -3.37 15.28 -1.62
C ASP A 77 -1.90 15.51 -1.95
N LEU A 78 -1.55 15.56 -3.24
CA LEU A 78 -0.21 15.88 -3.71
C LEU A 78 0.23 17.26 -3.20
N GLU A 79 -0.63 18.27 -3.33
CA GLU A 79 -0.39 19.62 -2.82
C GLU A 79 -0.22 19.64 -1.29
N LYS A 80 -1.11 18.96 -0.54
CA LYS A 80 -1.00 18.85 0.93
C LYS A 80 0.30 18.15 1.37
N LEU A 81 0.76 17.17 0.60
CA LEU A 81 1.99 16.42 0.87
C LEU A 81 3.23 17.25 0.55
N ALA A 82 3.19 18.08 -0.50
CA ALA A 82 4.29 18.98 -0.90
C ALA A 82 4.43 20.20 0.03
N ASN A 83 3.31 20.86 0.38
CA ASN A 83 3.29 22.16 1.07
C ASN A 83 3.70 22.13 2.55
N LYS A 84 3.96 20.95 3.14
CA LYS A 84 4.32 20.83 4.57
C LYS A 84 5.81 20.83 4.87
N PHE A 85 6.67 20.95 3.86
CA PHE A 85 8.12 20.95 4.05
C PHE A 85 8.89 22.21 3.59
N PRO A 86 8.32 23.44 3.57
CA PRO A 86 9.11 24.63 3.19
C PRO A 86 10.14 25.04 4.27
N PHE A 87 9.94 24.68 5.54
CA PHE A 87 10.79 25.13 6.67
C PHE A 87 11.38 23.99 7.50
N THR A 88 11.19 22.73 7.09
CA THR A 88 11.81 21.57 7.76
C THR A 88 12.38 20.63 6.71
N SER A 89 13.60 20.14 6.91
CA SER A 89 14.30 19.18 6.04
C SER A 89 13.64 17.78 6.00
N ALA A 90 12.44 17.63 6.57
CA ALA A 90 11.76 16.36 6.67
C ALA A 90 11.25 15.95 5.28
N LYS A 91 11.76 14.84 4.74
CA LYS A 91 11.28 14.30 3.48
C LYS A 91 9.98 13.51 3.69
N LEU A 92 9.08 13.54 2.71
CA LEU A 92 7.94 12.63 2.68
C LEU A 92 8.46 11.19 2.63
N CYS A 93 7.98 10.33 3.52
CA CYS A 93 8.36 8.93 3.55
C CYS A 93 7.15 8.02 3.68
N LEU A 94 7.16 6.93 2.93
CA LEU A 94 6.36 5.74 3.23
C LEU A 94 7.01 4.99 4.40
N LYS A 95 6.24 4.68 5.43
CA LYS A 95 6.74 3.94 6.60
C LYS A 95 6.14 2.54 6.63
N VAL A 96 6.99 1.51 6.74
CA VAL A 96 6.58 0.12 6.85
C VAL A 96 7.09 -0.44 8.18
N SER A 97 6.19 -0.92 9.03
CA SER A 97 6.55 -1.61 10.29
C SER A 97 6.29 -3.11 10.13
N ILE A 98 7.31 -3.93 10.37
CA ILE A 98 7.29 -5.37 10.09
C ILE A 98 7.18 -6.13 11.41
N TYR A 99 6.27 -7.10 11.48
CA TYR A 99 5.96 -7.86 12.68
C TYR A 99 6.05 -9.37 12.40
N THR A 100 6.55 -10.11 13.38
CA THR A 100 6.55 -11.58 13.41
C THR A 100 5.54 -12.08 14.43
N GLY A 101 4.77 -13.12 14.12
CA GLY A 101 3.80 -13.74 15.05
C GLY A 101 2.35 -13.63 14.54
N ARG A 102 1.43 -14.39 15.17
CA ARG A 102 0.04 -14.48 14.70
C ARG A 102 -0.65 -13.13 14.75
N ARG A 103 -1.38 -12.81 13.67
CA ARG A 103 -2.36 -11.73 13.65
C ARG A 103 -3.55 -12.17 14.50
N GLY A 104 -3.79 -11.52 15.63
CA GLY A 104 -5.00 -11.78 16.42
C GLY A 104 -6.23 -11.35 15.62
N THR A 105 -7.05 -12.30 15.18
CA THR A 105 -8.30 -11.97 14.47
C THR A 105 -9.50 -11.89 15.40
N ASN A 106 -9.43 -12.48 16.60
CA ASN A 106 -10.51 -12.48 17.59
C ASN A 106 -9.89 -12.42 19.01
N CYS A 107 -10.48 -11.64 19.92
CA CYS A 107 -10.08 -11.46 21.35
C CYS A 107 -8.99 -10.43 21.72
N GLY A 108 -8.72 -9.40 20.90
CA GLY A 108 -8.09 -8.16 21.40
C GLY A 108 -6.61 -8.20 21.79
N VAL A 109 -5.92 -9.33 21.70
CA VAL A 109 -4.47 -9.43 21.97
C VAL A 109 -3.68 -9.49 20.66
N ASN A 110 -3.09 -8.36 20.25
CA ASN A 110 -2.09 -8.34 19.18
C ASN A 110 -0.79 -8.97 19.71
N SER A 111 -0.51 -10.23 19.36
CA SER A 111 0.70 -10.96 19.81
C SER A 111 1.92 -10.80 18.89
N GLY A 112 1.84 -9.94 17.86
CA GLY A 112 2.93 -9.71 16.92
C GLY A 112 4.08 -8.89 17.52
N ARG A 113 5.30 -9.43 17.48
CA ARG A 113 6.53 -8.73 17.89
C ARG A 113 7.06 -7.88 16.74
N LEU A 114 7.38 -6.61 16.99
CA LEU A 114 8.02 -5.73 16.01
C LEU A 114 9.43 -6.25 15.68
N LEU A 115 9.66 -6.60 14.42
CA LEU A 115 10.96 -7.01 13.90
C LEU A 115 11.80 -5.80 13.49
N GLY A 116 11.17 -4.82 12.83
CA GLY A 116 11.88 -3.65 12.32
C GLY A 116 10.97 -2.66 11.61
N LYS A 117 11.55 -1.52 11.23
CA LYS A 117 10.88 -0.47 10.47
C LYS A 117 11.72 -0.09 9.26
N VAL A 118 11.04 0.12 8.14
CA VAL A 118 11.61 0.63 6.89
C VAL A 118 10.97 1.98 6.59
N SER A 119 11.76 2.94 6.12
CA SER A 119 11.27 4.21 5.60
C SER A 119 11.78 4.39 4.18
N VAL A 120 10.87 4.54 3.22
CA VAL A 120 11.19 4.81 1.81
C VAL A 120 10.90 6.27 1.52
N PRO A 121 11.91 7.11 1.21
CA PRO A 121 11.69 8.48 0.78
C PRO A 121 10.86 8.53 -0.51
N LEU A 122 9.92 9.47 -0.58
CA LEU A 122 9.07 9.67 -1.75
C LEU A 122 9.28 11.08 -2.29
N ASP A 123 9.66 11.17 -3.56
CA ASP A 123 9.61 12.39 -4.34
C ASP A 123 8.46 12.28 -5.35
N LEU A 124 7.32 12.87 -5.03
CA LEU A 124 6.13 12.76 -5.86
C LEU A 124 6.14 13.72 -7.05
N ALA A 125 7.18 14.57 -7.19
CA ALA A 125 7.27 15.53 -8.28
C ALA A 125 7.22 14.84 -9.65
N GLY A 126 6.32 15.29 -10.53
CA GLY A 126 6.16 14.77 -11.88
C GLY A 126 5.53 13.38 -12.00
N THR A 127 5.14 12.74 -10.90
CA THR A 127 4.52 11.39 -10.93
C THR A 127 3.12 11.38 -11.54
N GLU A 128 2.49 12.54 -11.69
CA GLU A 128 1.25 12.74 -12.46
C GLU A 128 1.44 12.57 -13.98
N SER A 129 2.68 12.69 -14.47
CA SER A 129 3.01 12.63 -15.90
C SER A 129 3.69 11.33 -16.32
N LYS A 130 4.43 10.69 -15.41
CA LYS A 130 5.17 9.46 -15.70
C LYS A 130 5.29 8.56 -14.46
N PRO A 131 5.34 7.23 -14.66
CA PRO A 131 5.66 6.30 -13.60
C PRO A 131 7.02 6.57 -12.95
N CYS A 132 7.13 6.32 -11.65
CA CYS A 132 8.36 6.42 -10.89
C CYS A 132 8.48 5.25 -9.90
N VAL A 133 9.67 4.65 -9.81
CA VAL A 133 9.97 3.61 -8.82
C VAL A 133 10.86 4.20 -7.74
N PHE A 134 10.36 4.26 -6.50
CA PHE A 134 11.10 4.80 -5.36
C PHE A 134 12.05 3.79 -4.74
N HIS A 135 11.66 2.52 -4.77
CA HIS A 135 12.48 1.43 -4.25
C HIS A 135 12.12 0.12 -4.92
N ARG A 136 13.12 -0.70 -5.19
CA ARG A 136 12.99 -2.07 -5.66
C ARG A 136 14.16 -2.87 -5.11
N GLY A 137 13.88 -3.76 -4.15
CA GLY A 137 14.89 -4.67 -3.63
C GLY A 137 14.82 -4.88 -2.13
N TRP A 138 15.89 -5.47 -1.61
CA TRP A 138 16.04 -5.85 -0.21
C TRP A 138 16.56 -4.71 0.66
N ILE A 139 16.01 -4.57 1.86
CA ILE A 139 16.44 -3.63 2.90
C ILE A 139 16.71 -4.43 4.18
N ALA A 140 17.84 -4.19 4.83
CA ALA A 140 18.16 -4.79 6.12
C ALA A 140 17.22 -4.27 7.22
N VAL A 141 16.72 -5.17 8.07
CA VAL A 141 15.77 -4.87 9.16
C VAL A 141 16.16 -5.63 10.44
N GLY A 142 16.10 -4.94 11.58
CA GLY A 142 16.46 -5.49 12.91
C GLY A 142 17.57 -4.70 13.61
N LYS A 143 17.81 -4.98 14.89
CA LYS A 143 18.91 -4.37 15.68
C LYS A 143 20.21 -5.14 15.47
N GLU A 144 21.27 -4.38 15.16
CA GLU A 144 22.70 -4.71 15.10
C GLU A 144 23.31 -5.15 13.76
N ALA A 145 24.13 -4.24 13.24
CA ALA A 145 24.97 -4.32 12.04
C ALA A 145 26.21 -5.21 12.24
N LYS A 146 26.08 -6.36 12.92
CA LYS A 146 27.17 -7.35 13.06
C LYS A 146 26.67 -8.74 12.68
N GLY A 147 26.58 -8.98 11.37
CA GLY A 147 26.75 -10.29 10.77
C GLY A 147 25.52 -11.06 10.29
N SER A 148 24.30 -10.75 10.75
CA SER A 148 23.10 -11.42 10.24
C SER A 148 21.79 -10.66 10.53
N SER A 149 21.54 -9.58 9.78
CA SER A 149 20.26 -8.85 9.83
C SER A 149 19.20 -9.55 8.97
N ALA A 150 17.95 -9.56 9.42
CA ALA A 150 16.83 -9.91 8.54
C ALA A 150 16.77 -8.96 7.34
N GLN A 151 16.27 -9.43 6.21
CA GLN A 151 16.12 -8.63 5.00
C GLN A 151 14.66 -8.60 4.58
N PHE A 152 14.17 -7.43 4.23
CA PHE A 152 12.80 -7.20 3.78
C PHE A 152 12.82 -6.68 2.34
N HIS A 153 12.20 -7.41 1.42
CA HIS A 153 12.01 -6.99 0.04
C HIS A 153 10.70 -6.23 -0.09
N LEU A 154 10.70 -5.16 -0.87
CA LEU A 154 9.50 -4.48 -1.32
C LEU A 154 9.77 -3.75 -2.64
N ILE A 155 8.69 -3.48 -3.37
CA ILE A 155 8.69 -2.54 -4.49
C ILE A 155 7.72 -1.42 -4.14
N VAL A 156 8.18 -0.18 -4.28
CA VAL A 156 7.37 1.03 -4.09
C VAL A 156 7.41 1.83 -5.37
N LYS A 157 6.25 2.05 -5.99
CA LYS A 157 6.13 2.80 -7.25
C LYS A 157 4.91 3.72 -7.25
N ALA A 158 5.01 4.85 -7.94
CA ALA A 158 3.90 5.72 -8.27
C ALA A 158 3.65 5.69 -9.79
N GLU A 159 2.38 5.71 -10.19
CA GLU A 159 1.96 5.72 -11.59
C GLU A 159 0.86 6.76 -11.79
N PRO A 160 0.86 7.50 -12.92
CA PRO A 160 -0.31 8.28 -13.33
C PRO A 160 -1.53 7.38 -13.41
N ASP A 161 -2.64 7.85 -12.86
CA ASP A 161 -3.90 7.10 -12.81
C ASP A 161 -5.07 8.04 -13.13
N PRO A 162 -5.13 8.62 -14.34
CA PRO A 162 -6.14 9.62 -14.69
C PRO A 162 -7.56 9.07 -14.54
N ARG A 163 -8.44 9.84 -13.89
CA ARG A 163 -9.83 9.42 -13.61
C ARG A 163 -10.81 10.50 -14.04
N PHE A 164 -11.94 10.09 -14.62
CA PHE A 164 -13.09 10.95 -14.76
C PHE A 164 -13.84 10.98 -13.44
N VAL A 165 -13.91 12.15 -12.80
CA VAL A 165 -14.65 12.36 -11.57
C VAL A 165 -15.91 13.15 -11.89
N PHE A 166 -17.06 12.57 -11.54
CA PHE A 166 -18.35 13.22 -11.66
C PHE A 166 -18.71 13.76 -10.27
N GLN A 167 -18.63 15.08 -10.13
CA GLN A 167 -19.03 15.78 -8.92
C GLN A 167 -20.33 16.52 -9.19
N PHE A 168 -21.28 16.40 -8.28
CA PHE A 168 -22.56 17.09 -8.32
C PHE A 168 -22.58 18.10 -7.17
N ASP A 169 -23.09 19.31 -7.42
CA ASP A 169 -23.15 20.37 -6.41
C ASP A 169 -24.22 20.12 -5.35
N ASN A 170 -25.25 19.34 -5.70
CA ASN A 170 -26.36 18.96 -4.84
C ASN A 170 -26.51 17.43 -4.80
N GLU A 171 -27.22 16.92 -3.79
CA GLU A 171 -27.70 15.53 -3.79
C GLU A 171 -28.53 15.31 -5.08
N PRO A 172 -28.17 14.33 -5.91
CA PRO A 172 -28.89 14.12 -7.15
C PRO A 172 -30.31 13.62 -6.83
N GLU A 173 -31.31 14.21 -7.49
CA GLU A 173 -32.74 13.88 -7.27
C GLU A 173 -33.08 12.43 -7.61
N CYS A 174 -32.25 11.78 -8.43
CA CYS A 174 -32.37 10.38 -8.84
C CYS A 174 -30.99 9.75 -8.94
N SER A 175 -30.92 8.43 -9.02
CA SER A 175 -29.68 7.71 -9.33
C SER A 175 -29.29 7.89 -10.80
N PRO A 176 -28.32 8.76 -11.17
CA PRO A 176 -27.85 8.85 -12.55
C PRO A 176 -27.33 7.51 -13.09
N GLN A 177 -27.61 7.33 -14.37
CA GLN A 177 -27.11 6.24 -15.19
C GLN A 177 -26.03 6.79 -16.11
N VAL A 178 -24.88 6.10 -16.13
CA VAL A 178 -23.78 6.43 -17.05
C VAL A 178 -23.96 5.58 -18.30
N PHE A 179 -24.15 6.25 -19.44
CA PHE A 179 -24.22 5.62 -20.75
C PHE A 179 -22.89 5.75 -21.49
N GLN A 180 -22.44 4.65 -22.09
CA GLN A 180 -21.41 4.67 -23.13
C GLN A 180 -22.11 4.90 -24.47
N ILE A 181 -21.66 5.93 -25.17
CA ILE A 181 -22.20 6.34 -26.46
C ILE A 181 -21.16 6.04 -27.54
N GLN A 182 -21.53 5.22 -28.53
CA GLN A 182 -20.71 4.93 -29.71
C GLN A 182 -21.56 5.13 -30.97
N GLY A 183 -21.45 6.31 -31.57
CA GLY A 183 -22.36 6.73 -32.65
C GLY A 183 -23.81 6.82 -32.14
N ASN A 184 -24.71 6.05 -32.74
CA ASN A 184 -26.12 5.97 -32.33
C ASN A 184 -26.39 4.93 -31.22
N ILE A 185 -25.39 4.15 -30.82
CA ILE A 185 -25.54 3.13 -29.78
C ILE A 185 -25.38 3.81 -28.41
N ARG A 186 -26.38 3.61 -27.54
CA ARG A 186 -26.36 4.04 -26.13
C ARG A 186 -26.46 2.81 -25.23
N GLN A 187 -25.37 2.46 -24.57
CA GLN A 187 -25.31 1.31 -23.65
C GLN A 187 -25.20 1.80 -22.21
N PRO A 188 -26.11 1.41 -21.30
CA PRO A 188 -25.95 1.70 -19.88
C PRO A 188 -24.78 0.88 -19.34
N VAL A 189 -23.76 1.54 -18.78
CA VAL A 189 -22.55 0.87 -18.28
C VAL A 189 -22.60 0.73 -16.77
N PHE A 190 -23.11 1.76 -16.07
CA PHE A 190 -23.21 1.76 -14.62
C PHE A 190 -24.40 2.59 -14.14
N THR A 191 -25.06 2.12 -13.08
CA THR A 191 -26.01 2.90 -12.29
C THR A 191 -25.39 3.12 -10.92
N CYS A 192 -25.21 4.38 -10.55
CA CYS A 192 -24.77 4.71 -9.20
C CYS A 192 -26.00 4.65 -8.28
N LYS A 193 -26.00 3.79 -7.25
CA LYS A 193 -27.04 3.79 -6.20
C LYS A 193 -26.58 4.68 -5.07
N TRP A 194 -27.20 5.84 -4.90
CA TRP A 194 -26.96 6.68 -3.73
C TRP A 194 -27.58 6.03 -2.50
N ARG A 195 -26.83 6.02 -1.39
CA ARG A 195 -27.36 5.69 -0.07
C ARG A 195 -27.46 6.99 0.70
N SER A 196 -28.67 7.50 0.83
CA SER A 196 -28.99 8.53 1.79
C SER A 196 -29.13 7.86 3.16
N ASP A 197 -28.44 8.36 4.19
CA ASP A 197 -28.82 8.08 5.60
C ASP A 197 -30.10 8.85 6.01
N ALA A 198 -30.84 9.37 5.02
CA ALA A 198 -32.17 9.93 5.18
C ALA A 198 -33.20 8.92 4.65
N THR A 199 -34.09 8.56 5.56
CA THR A 199 -35.31 7.81 5.35
C THR A 199 -36.11 8.36 4.16
N PHE A 200 -36.63 7.45 3.32
CA PHE A 200 -37.61 7.63 2.22
C PHE A 200 -37.21 8.47 1.00
N CYS A 201 -37.18 7.83 -0.18
CA CYS A 201 -38.32 7.75 -1.09
C CYS A 201 -38.35 6.39 -1.79
#